data_AF-A0A0A1ZE85-F1
#
_entry.id   AF-A0A0A1ZE85-F1
#
_cell.length_a   1.000
_cell.length_b   1.000
_cell.length_c   1.000
_cell.angle_alpha   90.00
_cell.angle_beta   90.00
_cell.angle_gamma   90.00
#
_symmetry.space_group_name_H-M   'P 1'
#
loop_
_entity.id
_entity.type
_entity.pdbx_description
1 polymer ?
#
loop_
_entity_poly.entity_id
_entity_poly.type
_entity_poly.pdbx_seq_one_letter_code
_entity_poly.pdbx_strand_id
1 'polypeptide(L)'
;MKRIKSISQIFFVLIFSTSCSNSVIKELPLINSDENIKENPNIEKKRMEIKFSCGEDGISKYLDDGWIILKEDSQEKICTWQSVPATKDCDMEKDKGCKITKPDKIGEEKIYLLEK
;
A
#
# COMPACT_ATOMS: atom_id res chain seq x y z
N MET A 1 -36.77 -46.01 7.86
CA MET A 1 -35.56 -45.50 7.18
C MET A 1 -34.81 -44.57 8.13
N LYS A 2 -33.68 -45.01 8.69
CA LYS A 2 -32.84 -44.21 9.60
C LYS A 2 -31.77 -43.50 8.78
N ARG A 3 -31.69 -42.17 8.91
CA ARG A 3 -30.80 -41.29 8.14
C ARG A 3 -29.36 -41.47 8.61
N ILE A 4 -28.51 -41.94 7.70
CA ILE A 4 -27.05 -41.84 7.81
C ILE A 4 -26.68 -40.42 7.40
N LYS A 5 -25.95 -39.70 8.26
CA LYS A 5 -25.12 -38.56 7.84
C LYS A 5 -23.78 -38.66 8.55
N SER A 6 -22.87 -39.41 7.95
CA SER A 6 -21.43 -39.33 8.23
C SER A 6 -20.78 -38.45 7.17
N ILE A 7 -20.48 -37.20 7.50
CA ILE A 7 -19.52 -36.38 6.74
C ILE A 7 -18.77 -35.60 7.82
N SER A 8 -17.78 -36.25 8.43
CA SER A 8 -16.38 -36.27 7.98
C SER A 8 -15.73 -34.91 8.21
N GLN A 9 -14.83 -34.92 9.19
CA GLN A 9 -14.04 -33.82 9.69
C GLN A 9 -13.18 -33.24 8.55
N ILE A 10 -13.44 -31.99 8.17
CA ILE A 10 -12.53 -31.22 7.31
C ILE A 10 -11.88 -30.17 8.19
N PHE A 11 -10.61 -30.42 8.51
CA PHE A 11 -9.69 -29.46 9.11
C PHE A 11 -9.57 -28.23 8.19
N PHE A 12 -10.01 -27.07 8.65
CA PHE A 12 -9.64 -25.80 8.03
C PHE A 12 -8.21 -25.47 8.44
N VAL A 13 -7.27 -25.73 7.53
CA VAL A 13 -5.88 -25.27 7.62
C VAL A 13 -5.88 -23.74 7.71
N LEU A 14 -5.32 -23.21 8.80
CA LEU A 14 -5.05 -21.79 9.00
C LEU A 14 -4.05 -21.32 7.93
N ILE A 15 -4.53 -20.60 6.93
CA ILE A 15 -3.67 -19.85 6.01
C ILE A 15 -3.17 -18.62 6.79
N PHE A 16 -1.97 -18.72 7.36
CA PHE A 16 -1.22 -17.55 7.80
C PHE A 16 -0.77 -16.78 6.56
N SER A 17 -1.53 -15.77 6.16
CA SER A 17 -1.06 -14.77 5.21
C SER A 17 -0.04 -13.86 5.90
N THR A 18 1.24 -14.17 5.73
CA THR A 18 2.31 -13.21 6.02
C THR A 18 2.12 -12.01 5.11
N SER A 19 1.67 -10.89 5.68
CA SER A 19 1.55 -9.62 4.97
C SER A 19 2.93 -9.17 4.51
N CYS A 20 3.19 -9.22 3.20
CA CYS A 20 4.33 -8.56 2.59
C CYS A 20 3.95 -7.09 2.35
N SER A 21 4.82 -6.17 2.74
CA SER A 21 4.77 -4.75 2.38
C SER A 21 4.99 -4.60 0.87
N ASN A 22 3.94 -4.79 0.07
CA ASN A 22 4.00 -4.49 -1.35
C ASN A 22 3.94 -2.97 -1.52
N SER A 23 4.99 -2.39 -2.11
CA SER A 23 4.89 -1.10 -2.79
C SER A 23 3.75 -1.22 -3.81
N VAL A 24 2.67 -0.46 -3.62
CA VAL A 24 1.50 -0.51 -4.48
C VAL A 24 1.84 0.20 -5.79
N ILE A 25 2.47 -0.54 -6.70
CA ILE A 25 2.63 -0.12 -8.09
C ILE A 25 1.23 -0.21 -8.73
N LYS A 26 0.61 0.94 -8.99
CA LYS A 26 -0.61 1.00 -9.79
C LYS A 26 -0.21 1.25 -11.24
N GLU A 27 -0.21 0.21 -12.05
CA GLU A 27 -0.26 0.37 -13.50
C GLU A 27 -1.64 0.96 -13.83
N LEU A 28 -1.66 2.16 -14.39
CA LEU A 28 -2.89 2.82 -14.84
C LEU A 28 -3.16 2.40 -16.30
N PRO A 29 -4.19 1.60 -16.60
CA PRO A 29 -4.60 1.39 -17.98
C PRO A 29 -5.32 2.66 -18.48
N LEU A 30 -4.86 3.19 -19.60
CA LEU A 30 -5.58 4.21 -20.38
C LEU A 30 -6.83 3.55 -20.97
N ILE A 31 -7.99 3.81 -20.37
CA ILE A 31 -9.28 3.55 -21.03
C ILE A 31 -9.42 4.63 -22.11
N ASN A 32 -9.02 4.30 -23.34
CA ASN A 32 -9.35 5.11 -24.50
C ASN A 32 -10.83 4.88 -24.83
N SER A 33 -11.63 5.94 -24.73
CA SER A 33 -12.95 6.02 -25.36
C SER A 33 -12.80 5.90 -26.88
N ASP A 34 -13.67 5.08 -27.46
CA ASP A 34 -13.74 4.73 -28.88
C ASP A 34 -13.53 5.90 -29.85
N GLU A 35 -12.45 5.88 -30.63
CA GLU A 35 -12.45 6.47 -31.98
C GLU A 35 -11.38 5.83 -32.87
N ASN A 36 -11.81 5.38 -34.06
CA ASN A 36 -11.00 4.78 -35.11
C ASN A 36 -9.82 5.68 -35.51
N ILE A 37 -8.58 5.31 -35.17
CA ILE A 37 -7.39 5.94 -35.74
C ILE A 37 -6.35 4.88 -36.10
N LYS A 38 -5.96 4.91 -37.38
CA LYS A 38 -4.89 4.16 -38.04
C LYS A 38 -3.71 3.89 -37.11
N GLU A 39 -3.23 2.66 -37.09
CA GLU A 39 -2.00 2.22 -36.44
C GLU A 39 -0.80 3.08 -36.89
N ASN A 40 -0.54 4.15 -36.15
CA ASN A 40 0.77 4.75 -36.02
C ASN A 40 1.58 3.79 -35.14
N PRO A 41 2.87 3.46 -35.41
CA PRO A 41 3.73 2.78 -34.45
C PRO A 41 4.08 3.76 -33.32
N ASN A 42 3.05 4.25 -32.64
CA ASN A 42 3.18 5.08 -31.46
C ASN A 42 3.63 4.10 -30.39
N ILE A 43 4.94 4.09 -30.13
CA ILE A 43 5.53 3.39 -28.98
C ILE A 43 4.68 3.79 -27.77
N GLU A 44 3.83 2.90 -27.29
CA GLU A 44 2.98 3.15 -26.13
C GLU A 44 3.92 3.39 -24.95
N LYS A 45 4.05 4.66 -24.59
CA LYS A 45 4.87 5.06 -23.44
C LYS A 45 4.20 4.53 -22.19
N LYS A 46 4.91 3.69 -21.45
CA LYS A 46 4.42 3.13 -20.18
C LYS A 46 4.50 4.22 -19.14
N ARG A 47 3.46 4.33 -18.31
CA ARG A 47 3.40 5.29 -17.20
C ARG A 47 3.05 4.59 -15.91
N MET A 48 3.65 5.04 -14.83
CA MET A 48 3.36 4.53 -13.49
C MET A 48 3.50 5.63 -12.44
N GLU A 49 2.68 5.55 -11.39
CA GLU A 49 2.83 6.38 -10.20
C GLU A 49 3.44 5.53 -9.09
N ILE A 50 4.51 6.02 -8.47
CA ILE A 50 5.14 5.39 -7.31
C ILE A 50 5.20 6.36 -6.14
N LYS A 51 5.14 5.81 -4.92
CA LYS A 51 5.14 6.60 -3.68
C LYS A 51 6.16 6.03 -2.72
N PHE A 52 6.94 6.92 -2.12
CA PHE A 52 7.83 6.58 -1.03
C PHE A 52 7.41 7.37 0.20
N SER A 53 7.08 6.67 1.27
CA SER A 53 6.67 7.28 2.53
C SER A 53 7.84 7.33 3.50
N CYS A 54 7.82 8.30 4.41
CA CYS A 54 8.60 8.26 5.64
C CYS A 54 10.11 8.26 5.46
N GLY A 55 10.59 9.00 4.45
CA GLY A 55 12.02 9.13 4.18
C GLY A 55 12.65 7.90 3.51
N GLU A 56 11.84 6.94 3.07
CA GLU A 56 12.32 5.93 2.12
C GLU A 56 12.70 6.62 0.81
N ASP A 57 13.93 6.38 0.34
CA ASP A 57 14.37 6.86 -0.97
C ASP A 57 14.69 5.67 -1.87
N GLY A 58 13.73 5.31 -2.71
CA GLY A 58 13.84 4.18 -3.65
C GLY A 58 13.75 4.60 -5.11
N ILE A 59 13.70 5.91 -5.41
CA ILE A 59 13.51 6.43 -6.77
C ILE A 59 14.68 6.06 -7.69
N SER A 60 15.90 5.99 -7.14
CA SER A 60 17.12 5.73 -7.91
C SER A 60 17.04 4.44 -8.72
N LYS A 61 16.43 3.37 -8.18
CA LYS A 61 16.25 2.09 -8.90
C LYS A 61 15.47 2.26 -10.20
N TYR A 62 14.47 3.14 -10.21
CA TYR A 62 13.65 3.40 -11.39
C TYR A 62 14.40 4.27 -12.41
N LEU A 63 15.16 5.26 -11.92
CA LEU A 63 16.01 6.09 -12.77
C LEU A 63 17.10 5.26 -13.46
N ASP A 64 17.74 4.34 -12.72
CA ASP A 64 18.74 3.41 -13.25
C ASP A 64 18.14 2.44 -14.28
N ASP A 65 16.89 2.03 -14.09
CA ASP A 65 16.12 1.23 -15.05
C ASP A 65 15.66 2.04 -16.28
N GLY A 66 15.98 3.33 -16.37
CA GLY A 66 15.68 4.20 -17.51
C GLY A 66 14.27 4.80 -17.52
N TRP A 67 13.60 4.87 -16.36
CA TRP A 67 12.37 5.65 -16.22
C TRP A 67 12.68 7.15 -16.08
N ILE A 68 11.79 7.98 -16.64
CA ILE A 68 11.89 9.44 -16.60
C ILE A 68 10.82 9.99 -15.67
N ILE A 69 11.20 10.87 -14.74
CA ILE A 69 10.25 11.57 -13.87
C ILE A 69 9.53 12.65 -14.69
N LEU A 70 8.21 12.52 -14.80
CA LEU A 70 7.32 13.54 -15.37
C LEU A 70 6.85 14.55 -14.31
N LYS A 71 6.59 14.08 -13.09
CA LYS A 71 6.09 14.90 -11.99
C LYS A 71 6.59 14.36 -10.65
N GLU A 72 6.92 15.26 -9.73
CA GLU A 72 7.22 14.99 -8.33
C GLU A 72 6.31 15.87 -7.46
N ASP A 73 5.60 15.26 -6.53
CA ASP A 73 4.82 15.92 -5.50
C ASP A 73 5.25 15.40 -4.12
N SER A 74 5.00 16.18 -3.06
CA SER A 74 5.19 15.70 -1.70
C SER A 74 4.07 16.09 -0.76
N GLN A 75 3.78 15.21 0.21
CA GLN A 75 2.72 15.40 1.18
C GLN A 75 3.11 14.85 2.56
N GLU A 76 2.55 15.45 3.61
CA GLU A 76 2.75 15.01 4.98
C GLU A 76 1.96 13.72 5.25
N LYS A 77 2.60 12.73 5.88
CA LYS A 77 1.99 11.43 6.19
C LYS A 77 2.46 10.90 7.53
N ILE A 78 1.54 10.24 8.25
CA ILE A 78 1.84 9.57 9.51
C ILE A 78 2.63 8.29 9.22
N CYS A 79 3.82 8.19 9.82
CA CYS A 79 4.75 7.08 9.61
C CYS A 79 4.63 5.99 10.66
N THR A 80 4.47 6.40 11.91
CA THR A 80 4.29 5.48 13.02
C THR A 80 3.17 5.95 13.92
N TRP A 81 2.52 4.98 14.54
CA TRP A 81 1.51 5.19 15.57
C TRP A 81 2.06 4.72 16.91
N GLN A 82 1.82 5.47 17.98
CA GLN A 82 2.19 5.06 19.33
C GLN A 82 0.97 4.99 20.23
N SER A 83 0.97 4.02 21.14
CA SER A 83 0.01 3.94 22.23
C SER A 83 0.53 4.68 23.45
N VAL A 84 -0.29 5.59 23.98
CA VAL A 84 0.02 6.37 25.20
C VAL A 84 -1.14 6.25 26.19
N PRO A 85 -0.93 6.53 27.49
CA PRO A 85 -2.00 6.45 28.47
C PRO A 85 -3.07 7.52 28.21
N ALA A 86 -4.34 7.15 28.40
CA ALA A 86 -5.49 8.03 28.21
C ALA A 86 -5.55 9.15 29.25
N THR A 87 -5.13 8.85 30.49
CA THR A 87 -5.04 9.80 31.61
C THR A 87 -3.72 9.59 32.36
N LYS A 88 -3.30 10.56 33.19
CA LYS A 88 -2.00 10.52 33.89
C LYS A 88 -1.87 9.37 34.89
N ASP A 89 -2.98 8.96 35.50
CA ASP A 89 -3.01 7.97 36.60
C ASP A 89 -3.38 6.57 36.11
N CYS A 90 -3.26 6.34 34.80
CA CYS A 90 -3.76 5.14 34.14
C CYS A 90 -2.67 4.10 33.94
N ASP A 91 -2.88 2.87 34.43
CA ASP A 91 -1.96 1.76 34.23
C ASP A 91 -2.29 1.06 32.90
N MET A 92 -1.42 1.27 31.91
CA MET A 92 -1.60 0.72 30.56
C MET A 92 -1.64 -0.81 30.49
N GLU A 93 -1.13 -1.53 31.50
CA GLU A 93 -1.14 -2.99 31.50
C GLU A 93 -2.36 -3.57 32.22
N LYS A 94 -2.86 -2.88 33.25
CA LYS A 94 -3.94 -3.38 34.11
C LYS A 94 -5.31 -2.82 33.76
N ASP A 95 -5.38 -1.56 33.33
CA ASP A 95 -6.65 -0.86 33.16
C ASP A 95 -7.20 -1.00 31.73
N LYS A 96 -8.46 -1.46 31.62
CA LYS A 96 -9.14 -1.57 30.33
C LYS A 96 -9.46 -0.17 29.78
N GLY A 97 -9.24 0.02 28.49
CA GLY A 97 -9.49 1.31 27.82
C GLY A 97 -8.42 2.37 28.12
N CYS A 98 -7.33 2.00 28.77
CA CYS A 98 -6.27 2.92 29.17
C CYS A 98 -5.37 3.39 28.03
N LYS A 99 -5.31 2.67 26.91
CA LYS A 99 -4.41 2.99 25.80
C LYS A 99 -5.15 3.80 24.74
N ILE A 100 -4.62 4.98 24.41
CA ILE A 100 -5.01 5.75 23.22
C ILE A 100 -3.91 5.67 22.18
N THR A 101 -4.30 5.57 20.91
CA THR A 101 -3.35 5.57 19.80
C THR A 101 -3.29 6.96 19.19
N LYS A 102 -2.08 7.51 19.08
CA LYS A 102 -1.84 8.80 18.43
C LYS A 102 -0.66 8.73 17.47
N PRO A 103 -0.55 9.66 16.50
CA PRO A 103 0.62 9.74 15.65
C PRO A 103 1.89 9.88 16.50
N ASP A 104 2.90 9.09 16.16
CA ASP A 104 4.21 9.12 16.79
C ASP A 104 5.18 9.94 15.95
N LYS A 105 5.47 9.44 14.74
CA LYS A 105 6.29 10.12 13.77
C LYS A 105 5.44 10.51 12.58
N ILE A 106 5.59 11.78 12.20
CA ILE A 106 5.05 12.32 10.97
C ILE A 106 6.25 12.55 10.05
N GLY A 107 6.11 12.15 8.79
CA GLY A 107 7.16 12.27 7.78
C GLY A 107 6.59 12.69 6.44
N GLU A 108 7.46 12.80 5.46
CA GLU A 108 7.12 13.17 4.10
C GLU A 108 6.86 11.91 3.26
N GLU A 109 5.82 11.94 2.44
CA GLU A 109 5.59 11.02 1.34
C GLU A 109 5.85 11.74 0.03
N LYS A 110 6.78 11.21 -0.76
CA LYS A 110 7.06 11.68 -2.12
C LYS A 110 6.31 10.82 -3.12
N ILE A 111 5.71 11.47 -4.11
CA ILE A 111 4.91 10.84 -5.16
C ILE A 111 5.56 11.19 -6.50
N TYR A 112 5.89 10.17 -7.29
CA TYR A 112 6.52 10.33 -8.59
C TYR A 112 5.62 9.75 -9.69
N LEU A 113 5.40 10.53 -10.74
CA LEU A 113 4.85 10.05 -12.00
C LEU A 113 6.00 9.78 -12.96
N LEU A 114 6.12 8.54 -13.42
CA LEU A 114 7.20 8.07 -14.28
C LEU A 114 6.71 7.71 -15.69
N GLU A 115 7.59 7.84 -16.68
CA GLU A 115 7.38 7.44 -18.09
C GLU A 115 8.58 6.67 -18.64
N LYS A 116 8.33 5.62 -19.44
CA LYS A 116 9.34 4.84 -20.16
C LYS A 116 8.84 4.38 -21.53
#